data_AF-A0A0B5EKE9-F1
#
_entry.id   AF-A0A0B5EKE9-F1
#
_cell.length_a   1.000
_cell.length_b   1.000
_cell.length_c   1.000
_cell.angle_alpha   90.00
_cell.angle_beta   90.00
_cell.angle_gamma   90.00
#
_symmetry.space_group_name_H-M   'P 1'
#
loop_
_entity.id
_entity.type
_entity.pdbx_description
1 polymer ?
#
loop_
_entity_poly.entity_id
_entity_poly.type
_entity_poly.pdbx_seq_one_letter_code
_entity_poly.pdbx_strand_id
1 'polypeptide(L)'
;MTLELPTDAQVKQAMDDVLAEAARTGRTATVTAVERRLGLRHATFYRHYQPLITDYFRPKAQVGSQPAATTAADAENDRTMKRLRQENTELRKLTNIYAETIRQLTIDKTALEAQVQALSGVTQLRPRG
;
A
#
# COMPACT_ATOMS: atom_id res chain seq x y z
N MET A 1 27.22 7.44 37.23
CA MET A 1 25.75 7.57 37.17
C MET A 1 25.17 6.16 37.11
N THR A 2 24.61 5.70 38.21
CA THR A 2 23.91 4.40 38.29
C THR A 2 22.56 4.57 37.63
N LEU A 3 22.38 4.00 36.43
CA LEU A 3 21.05 3.84 35.84
C LEU A 3 20.31 2.82 36.70
N GLU A 4 19.51 3.31 37.64
CA GLU A 4 18.56 2.47 38.37
C GLU A 4 17.63 1.84 37.34
N LEU A 5 17.57 0.50 37.33
CA LEU A 5 16.67 -0.20 36.43
C LEU A 5 15.23 0.12 36.82
N PRO A 6 14.34 0.36 35.85
CA PRO A 6 12.92 0.56 36.13
C PRO A 6 12.34 -0.59 36.94
N THR A 7 11.48 -0.29 37.89
CA THR A 7 10.75 -1.33 38.61
C THR A 7 9.70 -1.98 37.70
N ASP A 8 9.33 -3.22 38.00
CA ASP A 8 8.32 -3.98 37.24
C ASP A 8 7.00 -3.22 37.09
N ALA A 9 6.62 -2.42 38.10
CA ALA A 9 5.43 -1.56 38.04
C ALA A 9 5.54 -0.47 36.96
N GLN A 10 6.71 0.18 36.86
CA GLN A 10 6.98 1.20 35.83
C GLN A 10 7.00 0.58 34.43
N VAL A 11 7.56 -0.63 34.30
CA VAL A 11 7.56 -1.37 33.04
C VAL A 11 6.13 -1.76 32.62
N LYS A 12 5.31 -2.26 33.55
CA LYS A 12 3.89 -2.57 33.28
C LYS A 12 3.11 -1.34 32.84
N GLN A 13 3.31 -0.20 33.50
CA GLN A 13 2.66 1.04 33.12
C GLN A 13 3.06 1.48 31.70
N ALA A 14 4.35 1.42 31.36
CA ALA A 14 4.80 1.72 30.00
C ALA A 14 4.25 0.75 28.95
N MET A 15 4.09 -0.53 29.31
CA MET A 15 3.44 -1.54 28.47
C MET A 15 1.96 -1.22 28.23
N ASP A 16 1.21 -0.88 29.27
CA ASP A 16 -0.21 -0.53 29.16
C ASP A 16 -0.42 0.76 28.37
N ASP A 17 0.46 1.75 28.52
CA ASP A 17 0.42 2.97 27.72
C ASP A 17 0.62 2.70 26.23
N VAL A 18 1.59 1.84 25.88
CA VAL A 18 1.84 1.44 24.49
C VAL A 18 0.67 0.66 23.91
N LEU A 19 0.02 -0.19 24.72
CA LEU A 19 -1.20 -0.89 24.33
C LEU A 19 -2.37 0.08 24.10
N ALA A 20 -2.53 1.09 24.96
CA ALA A 20 -3.57 2.11 24.81
C ALA A 20 -3.34 3.04 23.61
N GLU A 21 -2.07 3.38 23.31
CA GLU A 21 -1.70 4.16 22.14
C GLU A 21 -1.89 3.38 20.83
N ALA A 22 -1.52 2.10 20.82
CA ALA A 22 -1.81 1.16 19.74
C ALA A 22 -3.31 1.07 19.46
N ALA A 23 -4.14 0.93 20.51
CA ALA A 23 -5.59 0.89 20.38
C ALA A 23 -6.17 2.20 19.81
N ARG A 24 -5.65 3.36 20.19
CA ARG A 24 -6.11 4.67 19.67
C ARG A 24 -5.71 4.91 18.22
N THR A 25 -4.53 4.43 17.82
CA THR A 25 -3.97 4.69 16.47
C THR A 25 -4.25 3.58 15.47
N GLY A 26 -4.81 2.45 15.93
CA GLY A 26 -5.02 1.26 15.10
C GLY A 26 -3.71 0.56 14.70
N ARG A 27 -2.59 0.88 15.36
CA ARG A 27 -1.26 0.32 15.05
C ARG A 27 -0.93 -0.82 16.01
N THR A 28 -0.15 -1.79 15.58
CA THR A 28 0.29 -2.92 16.42
C THR A 28 1.20 -2.46 17.56
N ALA A 29 0.87 -2.84 18.80
CA ALA A 29 1.74 -2.65 19.96
C ALA A 29 2.99 -3.54 19.83
N THR A 30 4.18 -2.94 19.88
CA THR A 30 5.45 -3.68 19.73
C THR A 30 6.34 -3.51 20.96
N VAL A 31 7.14 -4.52 21.25
CA VAL A 31 8.12 -4.50 22.34
C VAL A 31 9.13 -3.36 22.16
N THR A 32 9.52 -3.06 20.93
CA THR A 32 10.42 -1.94 20.60
C THR A 32 9.82 -0.57 20.94
N ALA A 33 8.49 -0.41 20.88
CA ALA A 33 7.85 0.84 21.31
C ALA A 33 7.95 1.02 22.84
N VAL A 34 7.83 -0.07 23.61
CA VAL A 34 8.02 -0.06 25.07
C VAL A 34 9.48 0.26 25.42
N GLU A 35 10.44 -0.34 24.72
CA GLU A 35 11.88 -0.07 24.90
C GLU A 35 12.23 1.39 24.66
N ARG A 36 11.72 1.97 23.56
CA ARG A 36 11.91 3.40 23.24
C ARG A 36 11.31 4.30 24.31
N ARG A 37 10.15 3.94 24.84
CA ARG A 37 9.47 4.71 25.90
C ARG A 37 10.23 4.68 27.22
N LEU A 38 10.85 3.55 27.54
CA LEU A 38 11.67 3.38 28.75
C LEU A 38 13.13 3.82 28.56
N GLY A 39 13.55 4.17 27.34
CA GLY A 39 14.94 4.52 27.03
C GLY A 39 15.92 3.34 27.21
N LEU A 40 15.43 2.10 27.18
CA LEU A 40 16.22 0.90 27.43
C LEU A 40 16.70 0.26 26.13
N ARG A 41 17.93 -0.29 26.16
CA ARG A 41 18.42 -1.14 25.07
C ARG A 41 17.68 -2.48 25.08
N HIS A 42 17.40 -3.01 23.89
CA HIS A 42 16.72 -4.29 23.68
C HIS A 42 17.28 -5.43 24.54
N ALA A 43 18.62 -5.60 24.56
CA ALA A 43 19.27 -6.64 25.35
C ALA A 43 19.03 -6.51 26.87
N THR A 44 19.04 -5.29 27.40
CA THR A 44 18.77 -5.02 28.82
C THR A 44 17.30 -5.29 29.14
N PHE A 45 16.40 -4.84 28.28
CA PHE A 45 14.96 -5.03 28.47
C PHE A 45 14.58 -6.51 28.44
N TYR A 46 15.08 -7.26 27.46
CA TYR A 46 14.81 -8.68 27.33
C TYR A 46 15.40 -9.49 28.48
N ARG A 47 16.61 -9.16 28.96
CA ARG A 47 17.27 -9.90 30.04
C ARG A 47 16.58 -9.73 31.40
N HIS A 48 16.08 -8.53 31.71
CA HIS A 48 15.51 -8.23 33.02
C HIS A 48 13.98 -8.41 33.09
N TYR A 49 13.28 -8.28 31.96
CA TYR A 49 11.81 -8.26 31.94
C TYR A 49 11.20 -9.31 31.00
N GLN A 50 11.96 -10.35 30.63
CA GLN A 50 11.45 -11.48 29.83
C GLN A 50 10.11 -12.05 30.34
N PRO A 51 9.90 -12.24 31.65
CA PRO A 51 8.62 -12.74 32.16
C PRO A 51 7.47 -11.78 31.87
N LEU A 52 7.68 -10.47 32.05
CA LEU A 52 6.68 -9.45 31.77
C LEU A 52 6.36 -9.35 30.27
N ILE A 53 7.34 -9.52 29.40
CA ILE A 53 7.11 -9.53 27.94
C ILE A 53 6.23 -10.71 27.54
N THR A 54 6.49 -11.88 28.12
CA THR A 54 5.85 -13.14 27.72
C THR A 54 4.46 -13.31 28.35
N ASP A 55 4.34 -13.01 29.64
CA ASP A 55 3.13 -13.33 30.42
C ASP A 55 2.15 -12.14 30.47
N TYR A 56 2.66 -10.90 30.39
CA TYR A 56 1.84 -9.70 30.52
C TYR A 56 1.62 -9.00 29.17
N PHE A 57 2.70 -8.72 28.44
CA PHE A 57 2.61 -7.91 27.22
C PHE A 57 2.08 -8.68 26.02
N ARG A 58 2.62 -9.87 25.72
CA ARG A 58 2.27 -10.64 24.52
C ARG A 58 0.78 -11.02 24.46
N PRO A 59 0.13 -11.52 25.53
CA PRO A 59 -1.30 -11.84 25.47
C PRO A 59 -2.16 -10.60 25.23
N LYS A 60 -1.87 -9.49 25.92
CA LYS A 60 -2.61 -8.22 25.76
C LYS A 60 -2.39 -7.58 24.38
N ALA A 61 -1.17 -7.64 23.86
CA ALA A 61 -0.84 -7.15 22.52
C ALA A 61 -1.57 -7.94 21.44
N GLN A 62 -1.77 -9.25 21.64
CA GLN A 62 -2.55 -10.09 20.71
C GLN A 62 -4.06 -9.84 20.80
N VAL A 63 -4.61 -9.55 21.98
CA VAL A 63 -6.03 -9.18 22.12
C VAL A 63 -6.32 -7.83 21.45
N GLY A 64 -5.43 -6.84 21.60
CA GLY A 64 -5.55 -5.54 20.91
C GLY A 64 -5.18 -5.58 19.42
N SER A 65 -4.37 -6.57 19.02
CA SER A 65 -4.01 -6.87 17.63
C SER A 65 -4.78 -8.08 17.11
N GLN A 66 -6.00 -8.31 17.59
CA GLN A 66 -6.88 -9.21 16.88
C GLN A 66 -7.00 -8.60 15.48
N PRO A 67 -6.51 -9.27 14.41
CA PRO A 67 -6.77 -8.77 13.07
C PRO A 67 -8.28 -8.63 13.04
N ALA A 68 -8.79 -7.40 12.86
CA ALA A 68 -10.22 -7.16 12.79
C ALA A 68 -10.75 -8.26 11.87
N ALA A 69 -11.52 -9.19 12.42
CA ALA A 69 -11.81 -10.45 11.76
C ALA A 69 -12.31 -10.06 10.38
N THR A 70 -11.52 -10.35 9.34
CA THR A 70 -11.73 -9.80 7.99
C THR A 70 -13.19 -10.04 7.68
N THR A 71 -13.97 -8.97 7.68
CA THR A 71 -15.41 -9.16 7.57
C THR A 71 -15.65 -9.69 6.16
N ALA A 72 -16.74 -10.41 5.95
CA ALA A 72 -17.09 -10.84 4.59
C ALA A 72 -17.14 -9.63 3.63
N ALA A 73 -17.45 -8.44 4.15
CA ALA A 73 -17.39 -7.17 3.43
C ALA A 73 -15.96 -6.76 3.03
N ASP A 74 -14.96 -6.89 3.91
CA ASP A 74 -13.56 -6.55 3.58
C ASP A 74 -13.00 -7.49 2.50
N ALA A 75 -13.30 -8.79 2.60
CA ALA A 75 -12.89 -9.77 1.60
C ALA A 75 -13.55 -9.50 0.23
N GLU A 76 -14.82 -9.09 0.22
CA GLU A 76 -15.54 -8.71 -1.00
C GLU A 76 -15.01 -7.40 -1.60
N ASN A 77 -14.64 -6.45 -0.75
CA ASN A 77 -14.04 -5.19 -1.18
C ASN A 77 -12.66 -5.43 -1.81
N ASP A 78 -11.84 -6.32 -1.24
CA ASP A 78 -10.55 -6.71 -1.81
C ASP A 78 -10.69 -7.44 -3.16
N ARG A 79 -11.70 -8.30 -3.31
CA ARG A 79 -12.01 -8.95 -4.60
C ARG A 79 -12.45 -7.93 -5.64
N THR A 80 -13.32 -7.01 -5.25
CA THR A 80 -13.80 -5.92 -6.11
C THR A 80 -12.64 -5.03 -6.55
N MET A 81 -11.76 -4.63 -5.62
CA MET A 81 -10.58 -3.82 -5.93
C MET A 81 -9.58 -4.55 -6.84
N LYS A 82 -9.38 -5.85 -6.67
CA LYS A 82 -8.56 -6.66 -7.59
C LYS A 82 -9.15 -6.70 -8.99
N ARG A 83 -10.46 -6.94 -9.09
CA ARG A 83 -11.19 -6.94 -10.37
C ARG A 83 -11.09 -5.59 -11.07
N LEU A 84 -11.34 -4.49 -10.35
CA LEU A 84 -11.25 -3.14 -10.91
C LEU A 84 -9.83 -2.81 -11.40
N ARG A 85 -8.78 -3.24 -10.70
CA ARG A 85 -7.40 -3.06 -11.15
C ARG A 85 -7.09 -3.84 -12.42
N GLN A 86 -7.60 -5.07 -12.52
CA GLN A 86 -7.47 -5.90 -13.73
C GLN A 86 -8.21 -5.25 -14.90
N GLU A 87 -9.47 -4.86 -14.71
CA GLU A 87 -10.28 -4.19 -15.73
C GLU A 87 -9.62 -2.88 -16.20
N ASN A 88 -9.09 -2.06 -15.28
CA ASN A 88 -8.39 -0.83 -15.66
C ASN A 88 -7.13 -1.12 -16.48
N THR A 89 -6.41 -2.20 -16.17
CA THR A 89 -5.23 -2.63 -16.93
C THR A 89 -5.61 -3.07 -18.34
N GLU A 90 -6.67 -3.86 -18.49
CA GLU A 90 -7.18 -4.30 -19.79
C GLU A 90 -7.70 -3.13 -20.63
N LEU A 91 -8.45 -2.20 -20.02
CA LEU A 91 -8.91 -0.98 -20.71
C LEU A 91 -7.75 -0.12 -21.23
N ARG A 92 -6.67 0.01 -20.44
CA ARG A 92 -5.46 0.73 -20.88
C ARG A 92 -4.76 0.03 -22.04
N LYS A 93 -4.69 -1.30 -22.04
CA LYS A 93 -4.16 -2.06 -23.18
C LYS A 93 -4.99 -1.86 -24.44
N LEU A 94 -6.32 -2.00 -24.32
CA LEU A 94 -7.24 -1.81 -25.45
C LEU A 94 -7.16 -0.40 -26.02
N THR A 95 -7.18 0.63 -25.17
CA THR A 95 -7.06 2.02 -25.63
C THR A 95 -5.74 2.30 -26.35
N ASN A 96 -4.63 1.72 -25.88
CA ASN A 96 -3.35 1.83 -26.59
C ASN A 96 -3.38 1.12 -27.95
N ILE A 97 -3.97 -0.07 -28.04
CA ILE A 97 -4.12 -0.80 -29.31
C ILE A 97 -4.98 0.00 -30.29
N TYR A 98 -6.11 0.55 -29.83
CA TYR A 98 -6.99 1.37 -30.66
C TYR A 98 -6.31 2.67 -31.12
N ALA A 99 -5.57 3.34 -30.24
CA ALA A 99 -4.82 4.53 -30.60
C ALA A 99 -3.79 4.23 -31.71
N GLU A 100 -3.11 3.09 -31.61
CA GLU A 100 -2.10 2.70 -32.60
C GLU A 100 -2.74 2.30 -33.94
N THR A 101 -3.85 1.56 -33.92
CA THR A 101 -4.58 1.23 -35.15
C THR A 101 -5.13 2.47 -35.84
N ILE A 102 -5.62 3.46 -35.10
CA ILE A 102 -6.05 4.75 -35.68
C ILE A 102 -4.86 5.48 -36.34
N ARG A 103 -3.68 5.47 -35.72
CA ARG A 103 -2.47 6.07 -36.33
C ARG A 103 -2.09 5.36 -37.63
N GLN A 104 -2.06 4.04 -37.64
CA GLN A 104 -1.79 3.25 -38.84
C GLN A 104 -2.80 3.53 -39.95
N LEU A 105 -4.09 3.48 -39.64
CA LEU A 105 -5.15 3.82 -40.60
C LEU A 105 -5.02 5.23 -41.16
N THR A 106 -4.57 6.18 -40.35
CA THR A 106 -4.32 7.56 -40.79
C THR A 106 -3.17 7.62 -41.79
N ILE A 107 -2.06 6.93 -41.50
CA ILE A 107 -0.91 6.84 -42.40
C ILE A 107 -1.32 6.17 -43.71
N ASP A 108 -2.00 5.02 -43.65
CA ASP A 108 -2.45 4.27 -44.82
C ASP A 108 -3.40 5.10 -45.68
N LYS A 109 -4.33 5.83 -45.06
CA LYS A 109 -5.22 6.77 -45.76
C LYS A 109 -4.42 7.84 -46.51
N THR A 110 -3.47 8.50 -45.85
CA THR A 110 -2.66 9.55 -46.52
C THR A 110 -1.81 8.99 -47.66
N ALA A 111 -1.27 7.78 -47.52
CA ALA A 111 -0.53 7.10 -48.57
C ALA A 111 -1.43 6.75 -49.76
N LEU A 112 -2.65 6.28 -49.50
CA LEU A 112 -3.63 5.96 -50.53
C LEU A 112 -4.10 7.22 -51.27
N GLU A 113 -4.36 8.31 -50.55
CA GLU A 113 -4.68 9.61 -51.14
C GLU A 113 -3.56 10.10 -52.07
N ALA A 114 -2.29 9.98 -51.64
CA ALA A 114 -1.15 10.33 -52.48
C ALA A 114 -1.04 9.46 -53.74
N GLN A 115 -1.30 8.16 -53.65
CA GLN A 115 -1.30 7.24 -54.80
C GLN A 115 -2.42 7.59 -55.80
N VAL A 116 -3.63 7.84 -55.31
CA VAL A 116 -4.76 8.26 -56.16
C VAL A 116 -4.45 9.60 -56.83
N GLN A 117 -3.84 10.53 -56.11
CA GLN A 117 -3.43 11.82 -56.65
C GLN A 117 -2.41 11.67 -57.80
N ALA A 118 -1.40 10.82 -57.60
CA ALA A 118 -0.38 10.55 -58.61
C ALA A 118 -0.96 9.88 -59.87
N LEU A 119 -1.89 8.93 -59.70
CA LEU A 119 -2.53 8.23 -60.82
C LEU A 119 -3.55 9.08 -61.57
N SER A 120 -4.25 9.99 -60.89
CA SER A 120 -5.26 10.85 -61.50
C SER A 120 -4.69 12.08 -62.19
N GLY A 121 -3.40 12.41 -61.99
CA GLY A 121 -2.75 13.61 -62.53
C GLY A 121 -3.32 14.93 -61.98
N VAL A 122 -4.36 14.87 -61.16
CA VAL A 122 -4.89 16.00 -60.40
C VAL A 122 -3.84 16.31 -59.34
N THR A 123 -3.58 17.57 -59.01
CA THR A 123 -2.84 17.96 -57.79
C THR A 123 -3.78 18.80 -56.94
N GLN A 124 -4.17 18.32 -55.74
CA GLN A 124 -5.06 19.06 -54.86
C GLN A 124 -4.28 20.23 -54.26
N LEU A 125 -4.69 21.44 -54.65
CA LEU A 125 -4.18 22.67 -54.07
C LEU A 125 -4.65 22.76 -52.62
N ARG A 126 -3.68 22.72 -51.70
CA ARG A 126 -3.91 22.86 -50.25
C ARG A 126 -4.77 24.12 -49.98
N PRO A 127 -5.94 24.02 -49.34
CA PRO A 127 -6.67 25.20 -48.93
C PRO A 127 -5.85 25.94 -47.86
N ARG A 128 -5.63 27.24 -48.08
CA ARG A 128 -5.03 28.15 -47.11
C ARG A 128 -6.08 28.46 -46.04
N GLY A 129 -5.83 28.04 -44.80
CA GLY A 129 -6.68 28.31 -43.64
C GLY A 129 -6.23 27.51 -42.45
#